data_AF-A0A0C9MFV0-F1
#
_entry.id   AF-A0A0C9MFV0-F1
#
_cell.length_a   1.000
_cell.length_b   1.000
_cell.length_c   1.000
_cell.angle_alpha   90.00
_cell.angle_beta   90.00
_cell.angle_gamma   90.00
#
_symmetry.space_group_name_H-M   'P 1'
#
loop_
_entity.id
_entity.type
_entity.pdbx_description
1 polymer ?
#
loop_
_entity_poly.entity_id
_entity_poly.type
_entity_poly.pdbx_seq_one_letter_code
_entity_poly.pdbx_strand_id
1 'polypeptide(L)'
;MHSKEARKVIAVDLDQTLAHTLESLVAWHNDTYATNFHVTDFNTYEYWKVWGGTREESCMKIRDFYDSSYFDRIQPIQDFALEALKMLKRRHFTLVIITSRQQFVAEKTKRFVDRHYPDSEQLEYVSKPKSVICQEIGVDVLIDDSLEHAFDCSTLGIDILLYDRQGQYIWNHDDILKKRHAQYSAPTLTSTSKRLYHQTPRELSKNVHRMTSWKEIIAQFPKPSSPLRYCYFAVEDQEDDEEEEEEDSCDSEQHYFDNPNYYGYETVEVEELSAEEEDEYPLYRDNRVWV
;
A
#
# COMPACT_ATOMS: atom_id res chain seq x y z
N MET A 1 -37.04 -2.70 -3.53
CA MET A 1 -35.78 -2.30 -2.87
C MET A 1 -34.64 -3.02 -3.57
N HIS A 2 -33.67 -2.33 -4.15
CA HIS A 2 -32.44 -2.97 -4.57
C HIS A 2 -31.58 -3.19 -3.33
N SER A 3 -31.16 -4.42 -3.08
CA SER A 3 -30.14 -4.71 -2.07
C SER A 3 -28.89 -3.93 -2.46
N LYS A 4 -28.35 -3.08 -1.57
CA LYS A 4 -26.98 -2.57 -1.75
C LYS A 4 -26.06 -3.78 -1.65
N GLU A 5 -25.36 -4.10 -2.73
CA GLU A 5 -24.28 -5.09 -2.67
C GLU A 5 -23.26 -4.68 -1.60
N ALA A 6 -22.69 -5.68 -0.91
CA ALA A 6 -21.69 -5.43 0.12
C ALA A 6 -20.45 -4.75 -0.50
N ARG A 7 -19.91 -3.76 0.21
CA ARG A 7 -18.73 -2.99 -0.22
C ARG A 7 -17.50 -3.91 -0.18
N LYS A 8 -16.95 -4.26 -1.33
CA LYS A 8 -15.76 -5.15 -1.42
C LYS A 8 -14.60 -4.64 -0.57
N VAL A 9 -13.91 -5.56 0.10
CA VAL A 9 -12.80 -5.27 1.01
C VAL A 9 -11.47 -5.66 0.38
N ILE A 10 -10.53 -4.72 0.35
CA ILE A 10 -9.16 -4.91 -0.10
C ILE A 10 -8.24 -4.77 1.13
N ALA A 11 -7.57 -5.85 1.49
CA ALA A 11 -6.47 -5.80 2.46
C ALA A 11 -5.16 -5.48 1.74
N VAL A 12 -4.34 -4.64 2.35
CA VAL A 12 -3.07 -4.19 1.80
C VAL A 12 -1.98 -4.40 2.83
N ASP A 13 -0.92 -5.08 2.44
CA ASP A 13 0.27 -5.21 3.26
C ASP A 13 1.02 -3.88 3.41
N LEU A 14 1.81 -3.76 4.48
CA LEU A 14 2.64 -2.60 4.74
C LEU A 14 4.08 -2.75 4.25
N ASP A 15 4.76 -3.82 4.62
CA ASP A 15 6.22 -3.94 4.50
C ASP A 15 6.60 -4.46 3.12
N GLN A 16 7.35 -3.67 2.34
CA GLN A 16 7.67 -3.94 0.92
C GLN A 16 6.45 -3.78 -0.02
N THR A 17 5.24 -3.62 0.50
CA THR A 17 4.02 -3.30 -0.30
C THR A 17 3.64 -1.82 -0.28
N LEU A 18 3.76 -1.15 0.88
CA LEU A 18 3.56 0.30 1.05
C LEU A 18 4.77 1.02 1.67
N ALA A 19 5.73 0.30 2.26
CA ALA A 19 6.84 0.88 3.02
C ALA A 19 8.20 0.30 2.60
N HIS A 20 9.21 1.17 2.47
CA HIS A 20 10.60 0.80 2.18
C HIS A 20 11.34 0.27 3.43
N THR A 21 10.74 -0.70 4.13
CA THR A 21 11.24 -1.25 5.40
C THR A 21 12.55 -2.02 5.23
N LEU A 22 12.67 -2.89 4.23
CA LEU A 22 13.85 -3.70 3.97
C LEU A 22 15.02 -2.81 3.53
N GLU A 23 14.78 -1.81 2.69
CA GLU A 23 15.76 -0.80 2.29
C GLU A 23 16.34 -0.07 3.51
N SER A 24 15.45 0.36 4.42
CA SER A 24 15.85 1.03 5.66
C SER A 24 16.62 0.09 6.60
N LEU A 25 16.19 -1.17 6.69
CA LEU A 25 16.85 -2.22 7.47
C LEU A 25 18.24 -2.56 6.90
N VAL A 26 18.39 -2.65 5.58
CA VAL A 26 19.67 -2.90 4.91
C VAL A 26 20.62 -1.73 5.14
N ALA A 27 20.16 -0.49 4.96
CA ALA A 27 20.96 0.70 5.26
C ALA A 27 21.41 0.73 6.73
N TRP A 28 20.48 0.52 7.66
CA TRP A 28 20.78 0.41 9.10
C TRP A 28 21.82 -0.68 9.40
N HIS A 29 21.66 -1.88 8.83
CA HIS A 29 22.58 -2.99 9.09
C HIS A 29 23.98 -2.71 8.53
N ASN A 30 24.07 -2.13 7.33
CA ASN A 30 25.34 -1.74 6.72
C ASN A 30 26.07 -0.70 7.58
N ASP A 31 25.37 0.35 8.01
CA ASP A 31 25.97 1.41 8.83
C ASP A 31 26.33 0.93 10.25
N THR A 32 25.54 0.00 10.83
CA THR A 32 25.74 -0.51 12.20
C THR A 32 26.84 -1.58 12.28
N TYR A 33 26.95 -2.46 11.28
CA TYR A 33 27.85 -3.63 11.29
C TYR A 33 28.98 -3.54 10.25
N ALA A 34 29.13 -2.40 9.58
CA ALA A 34 30.10 -2.18 8.49
C ALA A 34 29.98 -3.22 7.36
N THR A 35 28.75 -3.62 7.01
CA THR A 35 28.45 -4.53 5.90
C THR A 35 28.13 -3.79 4.61
N ASN A 36 28.08 -4.51 3.49
CA ASN A 36 27.68 -3.98 2.18
C ASN A 36 26.65 -4.92 1.52
N PHE A 37 25.49 -5.07 2.16
CA PHE A 37 24.35 -5.78 1.58
C PHE A 37 23.50 -4.84 0.70
N HIS A 38 22.83 -5.42 -0.29
CA HIS A 38 21.80 -4.80 -1.10
C HIS A 38 20.48 -5.55 -0.92
N VAL A 39 19.34 -4.93 -1.25
CA VAL A 39 18.00 -5.55 -1.17
C VAL A 39 17.95 -6.88 -1.94
N THR A 40 18.64 -6.97 -3.07
CA THR A 40 18.72 -8.16 -3.94
C THR A 40 19.47 -9.35 -3.33
N ASP A 41 20.18 -9.16 -2.22
CA ASP A 41 20.84 -10.24 -1.48
C ASP A 41 19.83 -11.00 -0.60
N PHE A 42 18.73 -10.33 -0.23
CA PHE A 42 17.63 -10.90 0.53
C PHE A 42 16.74 -11.70 -0.41
N ASN A 43 16.72 -13.01 -0.20
CA ASN A 43 15.92 -13.97 -0.96
C ASN A 43 14.98 -14.79 -0.06
N THR A 44 14.90 -14.41 1.21
CA THR A 44 14.12 -15.05 2.28
C THR A 44 13.86 -14.05 3.40
N TYR A 45 12.73 -14.19 4.09
CA TYR A 45 12.43 -13.46 5.33
C TYR A 45 13.24 -13.95 6.54
N GLU A 46 13.95 -15.08 6.41
CA GLU A 46 14.87 -15.60 7.42
C GLU A 46 16.24 -14.91 7.35
N TYR A 47 16.31 -13.64 7.75
CA TYR A 47 17.49 -12.78 7.56
C TYR A 47 18.80 -13.30 8.18
N TRP A 48 18.74 -14.18 9.19
CA TRP A 48 19.90 -14.91 9.72
C TRP A 48 20.65 -15.72 8.64
N LYS A 49 19.97 -16.16 7.58
CA LYS A 49 20.59 -16.85 6.43
C LYS A 49 21.38 -15.92 5.51
N VAL A 50 21.09 -14.62 5.54
CA VAL A 50 21.75 -13.58 4.72
C VAL A 50 22.86 -12.91 5.53
N TRP A 51 22.57 -12.52 6.78
CA TRP A 51 23.51 -11.89 7.69
C TRP A 51 24.53 -12.87 8.32
N GLY A 52 24.24 -14.17 8.28
CA GLY A 52 24.93 -15.18 9.08
C GLY A 52 24.55 -15.11 10.56
N GLY A 53 25.18 -16.00 11.34
CA GLY A 53 24.88 -16.18 12.76
C GLY A 53 23.65 -17.05 13.02
N THR A 54 23.00 -16.79 14.14
CA THR A 54 21.84 -17.52 14.66
C THR A 54 20.52 -16.78 14.40
N ARG A 55 19.41 -17.50 14.56
CA ARG A 55 18.06 -16.90 14.47
C ARG A 55 17.86 -15.87 15.58
N GLU A 56 18.37 -16.15 16.76
CA GLU A 56 18.30 -15.33 17.96
C GLU A 56 19.03 -13.99 17.77
N GLU A 57 20.25 -14.02 17.22
CA GLU A 57 21.00 -12.80 16.85
C GLU A 57 20.26 -11.98 15.78
N SER A 58 19.63 -12.62 14.80
CA SER A 58 18.79 -11.92 13.81
C SER A 58 17.53 -11.30 14.44
N CYS A 59 16.93 -11.94 15.45
CA CYS A 59 15.81 -11.36 16.19
C CYS A 59 16.25 -10.16 17.04
N MET A 60 17.44 -10.20 17.64
CA MET A 60 18.04 -9.06 18.34
C MET A 60 18.28 -7.90 17.37
N LYS A 61 18.94 -8.15 16.23
CA LYS A 61 19.15 -7.14 15.18
C LYS A 61 17.86 -6.47 14.72
N ILE A 62 16.79 -7.24 14.50
CA ILE A 62 15.49 -6.69 14.12
C ILE A 62 14.88 -5.81 15.21
N ARG A 63 15.07 -6.17 16.49
CA ARG A 63 14.65 -5.32 17.61
C ARG A 63 15.45 -4.02 17.68
N ASP A 64 16.78 -4.10 17.54
CA ASP A 64 17.65 -2.93 17.53
C ASP A 64 17.33 -1.98 16.36
N PHE A 65 16.98 -2.54 15.19
CA PHE A 65 16.47 -1.78 14.05
C PHE A 65 15.18 -1.03 14.39
N TYR A 66 14.20 -1.68 15.03
CA TYR A 66 12.94 -1.01 15.42
C TYR A 66 13.13 0.15 16.38
N ASP A 67 14.18 0.11 17.21
CA ASP A 67 14.55 1.21 18.12
C ASP A 67 15.53 2.22 17.51
N SER A 68 15.99 1.98 16.28
CA SER A 68 16.84 2.90 15.52
C SER A 68 16.06 4.04 14.84
N SER A 69 16.77 5.13 14.58
CA SER A 69 16.25 6.25 13.77
C SER A 69 16.03 5.89 12.30
N TYR A 70 16.44 4.72 11.82
CA TYR A 70 16.19 4.26 10.44
C TYR A 70 14.74 3.78 10.31
N PHE A 71 14.21 3.10 11.33
CA PHE A 71 12.81 2.69 11.37
C PHE A 71 11.85 3.88 11.39
N ASP A 72 12.12 4.91 12.21
CA ASP A 72 11.34 6.16 12.23
C ASP A 72 11.45 7.00 10.94
N ARG A 73 12.41 6.69 10.07
CA ARG A 73 12.67 7.38 8.79
C ARG A 73 12.35 6.52 7.55
N ILE A 74 11.72 5.34 7.71
CA ILE A 74 11.21 4.55 6.59
C ILE A 74 10.37 5.44 5.68
N GLN A 75 10.60 5.35 4.37
CA GLN A 75 9.84 6.10 3.37
C GLN A 75 8.67 5.26 2.83
N PRO A 76 7.54 5.89 2.47
CA PRO A 76 6.48 5.23 1.71
C PRO A 76 6.98 4.83 0.32
N ILE A 77 6.38 3.78 -0.23
CA ILE A 77 6.59 3.39 -1.62
C ILE A 77 5.89 4.41 -2.55
N GLN A 78 6.65 4.98 -3.49
CA GLN A 78 6.25 6.10 -4.34
C GLN A 78 5.99 5.70 -5.82
N ASP A 79 5.58 4.47 -6.09
CA ASP A 79 5.33 3.94 -7.45
C ASP A 79 3.85 4.04 -7.91
N PHE A 80 3.11 5.05 -7.42
CA PHE A 80 1.65 5.26 -7.57
C PHE A 80 0.77 4.60 -6.47
N ALA A 81 1.36 4.10 -5.38
CA ALA A 81 0.64 3.45 -4.29
C ALA A 81 -0.44 4.34 -3.62
N LEU A 82 -0.09 5.55 -3.19
CA LEU A 82 -1.03 6.47 -2.52
C LEU A 82 -2.18 6.89 -3.44
N GLU A 83 -1.87 7.16 -4.72
CA GLU A 83 -2.85 7.51 -5.75
C GLU A 83 -3.81 6.34 -6.02
N ALA A 84 -3.29 5.11 -6.11
CA ALA A 84 -4.07 3.90 -6.29
C ALA A 84 -5.03 3.66 -5.12
N LEU A 85 -4.56 3.76 -3.86
CA LEU A 85 -5.43 3.67 -2.67
C LEU A 85 -6.52 4.75 -2.70
N LYS A 86 -6.18 6.01 -2.99
CA LYS A 86 -7.17 7.09 -3.17
C LYS A 86 -8.16 6.81 -4.31
N MET A 87 -7.75 6.14 -5.38
CA MET A 87 -8.63 5.73 -6.48
C MET A 87 -9.57 4.59 -6.07
N LEU A 88 -9.08 3.60 -5.33
CA LEU A 88 -9.89 2.49 -4.81
C LEU A 88 -10.94 3.00 -3.81
N LYS A 89 -10.57 3.88 -2.89
CA LYS A 89 -11.52 4.52 -1.96
C LYS A 89 -12.62 5.29 -2.70
N ARG A 90 -12.27 6.08 -3.71
CA ARG A 90 -13.23 6.80 -4.59
C ARG A 90 -14.13 5.88 -5.44
N ARG A 91 -13.74 4.62 -5.64
CA ARG A 91 -14.56 3.58 -6.31
C ARG A 91 -15.42 2.78 -5.32
N HIS A 92 -15.49 3.21 -4.06
CA HIS A 92 -16.19 2.53 -2.97
C HIS A 92 -15.62 1.12 -2.67
N PHE A 93 -14.30 0.95 -2.67
CA PHE A 93 -13.68 -0.22 -2.01
C PHE A 93 -13.42 0.10 -0.53
N THR A 94 -13.69 -0.84 0.36
CA THR A 94 -13.19 -0.80 1.75
C THR A 94 -11.71 -1.13 1.71
N LEU A 95 -10.88 -0.31 2.31
CA LEU A 95 -9.44 -0.52 2.39
C LEU A 95 -9.09 -0.81 3.84
N VAL A 96 -8.23 -1.78 4.08
CA VAL A 96 -7.66 -2.12 5.39
C VAL A 96 -6.17 -2.36 5.20
N ILE A 97 -5.32 -1.87 6.10
CA ILE A 97 -3.89 -2.18 6.08
C ILE A 97 -3.61 -3.26 7.14
N ILE A 98 -2.97 -4.36 6.72
CA ILE A 98 -2.60 -5.49 7.60
C ILE A 98 -1.08 -5.74 7.54
N THR A 99 -0.42 -5.99 8.66
CA THR A 99 1.05 -6.14 8.72
C THR A 99 1.45 -7.24 9.70
N SER A 100 2.53 -7.95 9.39
CA SER A 100 3.12 -8.98 10.26
C SER A 100 4.10 -8.40 11.31
N ARG A 101 4.17 -7.08 11.46
CA ARG A 101 4.95 -6.39 12.51
C ARG A 101 4.46 -6.77 13.90
N GLN A 102 5.39 -6.89 14.84
CA GLN A 102 5.09 -7.25 16.23
C GLN A 102 4.38 -6.10 16.95
N GLN A 103 3.46 -6.45 17.86
CA GLN A 103 2.59 -5.49 18.54
C GLN A 103 3.34 -4.35 19.26
N PHE A 104 4.57 -4.56 19.73
CA PHE A 104 5.33 -3.52 20.43
C PHE A 104 5.80 -2.35 19.52
N VAL A 105 5.76 -2.51 18.19
CA VAL A 105 6.00 -1.40 17.24
C VAL A 105 4.71 -0.80 16.66
N ALA A 106 3.54 -1.15 17.22
CA ALA A 106 2.24 -0.68 16.76
C ALA A 106 2.16 0.85 16.67
N GLU A 107 2.54 1.58 17.72
CA GLU A 107 2.46 3.05 17.75
C GLU A 107 3.36 3.71 16.70
N LYS A 108 4.62 3.25 16.59
CA LYS A 108 5.57 3.73 15.56
C LYS A 108 5.04 3.46 14.15
N THR A 109 4.42 2.31 13.95
CA THR A 109 3.82 1.92 12.66
C THR A 109 2.56 2.73 12.36
N LYS A 110 1.72 3.01 13.36
CA LYS A 110 0.53 3.85 13.20
C LYS A 110 0.91 5.26 12.78
N ARG A 111 1.93 5.84 13.43
CA ARG A 111 2.49 7.15 13.08
C ARG A 111 3.01 7.22 11.64
N PHE A 112 3.53 6.12 11.09
CA PHE A 112 3.92 6.05 9.67
C PHE A 112 2.69 6.06 8.75
N VAL A 113 1.69 5.21 9.03
CA VAL A 113 0.48 5.12 8.20
C VAL A 113 -0.34 6.41 8.26
N ASP A 114 -0.58 6.98 9.43
CA ASP A 114 -1.32 8.24 9.60
C ASP A 114 -0.63 9.41 8.85
N ARG A 115 0.71 9.38 8.74
CA ARG A 115 1.49 10.40 8.03
C ARG A 115 1.45 10.26 6.51
N HIS A 116 1.50 9.03 5.99
CA HIS A 116 1.70 8.79 4.56
C HIS A 116 0.45 8.29 3.82
N TYR A 117 -0.51 7.72 4.54
CA TYR A 117 -1.74 7.12 4.02
C TYR A 117 -2.99 7.53 4.84
N PRO A 118 -3.22 8.84 5.12
CA PRO A 118 -4.28 9.29 6.02
C PRO A 118 -5.71 8.90 5.58
N ASP A 119 -5.90 8.56 4.30
CA ASP A 119 -7.18 8.13 3.73
C ASP A 119 -7.45 6.63 3.89
N SER A 120 -6.49 5.80 4.31
CA SER A 120 -6.74 4.37 4.56
C SER A 120 -7.59 4.20 5.82
N GLU A 121 -8.76 3.58 5.66
CA GLU A 121 -9.62 3.20 6.77
C GLU A 121 -9.00 2.00 7.52
N GLN A 122 -9.23 1.93 8.84
CA GLN A 122 -8.91 0.79 9.71
C GLN A 122 -7.48 0.23 9.59
N LEU A 123 -6.64 0.66 10.52
CA LEU A 123 -5.33 0.09 10.78
C LEU A 123 -5.34 -0.47 12.20
N GLU A 124 -5.21 -1.79 12.33
CA GLU A 124 -5.25 -2.47 13.61
C GLU A 124 -4.01 -3.37 13.83
N TYR A 125 -3.62 -3.57 15.09
CA TYR A 125 -2.27 -4.04 15.47
C TYR A 125 -2.22 -5.33 16.24
N VAL A 126 -2.00 -6.40 15.50
CA VAL A 126 -2.74 -7.61 15.80
C VAL A 126 -1.99 -8.84 15.29
N SER A 127 -1.69 -9.74 16.22
CA SER A 127 -0.66 -10.77 16.09
C SER A 127 -1.26 -12.12 15.71
N LYS A 128 -1.93 -12.21 14.56
CA LYS A 128 -2.39 -13.47 13.95
C LYS A 128 -1.79 -13.70 12.54
N PRO A 129 -1.85 -14.92 12.01
CA PRO A 129 -1.55 -15.19 10.61
C PRO A 129 -2.53 -14.44 9.70
N LYS A 130 -2.03 -13.77 8.66
CA LYS A 130 -2.85 -12.93 7.76
C LYS A 130 -4.08 -13.62 7.18
N SER A 131 -4.01 -14.92 6.91
CA SER A 131 -5.14 -15.72 6.46
C SER A 131 -6.33 -15.70 7.44
N VAL A 132 -6.07 -15.71 8.75
CA VAL A 132 -7.10 -15.58 9.79
C VAL A 132 -7.69 -14.17 9.81
N ILE A 133 -6.84 -13.14 9.77
CA ILE A 133 -7.27 -11.72 9.74
C ILE A 133 -8.18 -11.47 8.53
N CYS A 134 -7.75 -11.93 7.35
CA CYS A 134 -8.51 -11.82 6.11
C CYS A 134 -9.86 -12.54 6.17
N GLN A 135 -9.93 -13.70 6.82
CA GLN A 135 -11.17 -14.45 7.00
C GLN A 135 -12.14 -13.76 7.98
N GLU A 136 -11.63 -13.20 9.08
CA GLU A 136 -12.45 -12.51 10.10
C GLU A 136 -13.01 -11.17 9.58
N ILE A 137 -12.22 -10.44 8.78
CA ILE A 137 -12.62 -9.18 8.16
C ILE A 137 -13.54 -9.41 6.94
N GLY A 138 -13.42 -10.55 6.25
CA GLY A 138 -14.13 -10.82 5.00
C GLY A 138 -13.48 -10.13 3.80
N VAL A 139 -12.16 -10.31 3.65
CA VAL A 139 -11.35 -9.73 2.57
C VAL A 139 -11.66 -10.39 1.22
N ASP A 140 -12.00 -9.61 0.20
CA ASP A 140 -12.14 -10.07 -1.19
C ASP A 140 -10.78 -10.17 -1.90
N VAL A 141 -9.90 -9.18 -1.67
CA VAL A 141 -8.61 -9.05 -2.36
C VAL A 141 -7.49 -8.74 -1.37
N LEU A 142 -6.37 -9.45 -1.46
CA LEU A 142 -5.15 -9.16 -0.71
C LEU A 142 -4.05 -8.66 -1.65
N ILE A 143 -3.44 -7.52 -1.31
CA ILE A 143 -2.20 -7.02 -1.92
C ILE A 143 -1.07 -7.28 -0.93
N ASP A 144 -0.11 -8.13 -1.28
CA ASP A 144 0.98 -8.58 -0.39
C ASP A 144 2.20 -8.98 -1.23
N ASP A 145 3.41 -8.83 -0.72
CA ASP A 145 4.64 -9.20 -1.41
C ASP A 145 5.09 -10.65 -1.12
N SER A 146 4.56 -11.26 -0.05
CA SER A 146 4.95 -12.57 0.43
C SER A 146 4.24 -13.69 -0.30
N LEU A 147 5.05 -14.59 -0.87
CA LEU A 147 4.57 -15.80 -1.50
C LEU A 147 3.93 -16.78 -0.49
N GLU A 148 4.33 -16.74 0.79
CA GLU A 148 3.70 -17.57 1.84
C GLU A 148 2.30 -17.06 2.17
N HIS A 149 2.14 -15.74 2.39
CA HIS A 149 0.82 -15.14 2.59
C HIS A 149 -0.10 -15.35 1.38
N ALA A 150 0.45 -15.24 0.16
CA ALA A 150 -0.29 -15.49 -1.07
C ALA A 150 -0.82 -16.92 -1.16
N PHE A 151 0.00 -17.94 -0.87
CA PHE A 151 -0.48 -19.31 -0.85
C PHE A 151 -1.54 -19.53 0.23
N ASP A 152 -1.29 -19.12 1.47
CA ASP A 152 -2.21 -19.33 2.58
C ASP A 152 -3.58 -18.65 2.33
N CYS A 153 -3.58 -17.38 1.93
CA CYS A 153 -4.82 -16.63 1.69
C CYS A 153 -5.56 -17.10 0.42
N SER A 154 -4.85 -17.55 -0.62
CA SER A 154 -5.51 -18.04 -1.84
C SER A 154 -6.35 -19.30 -1.62
N THR A 155 -6.04 -20.11 -0.59
CA THR A 155 -6.85 -21.28 -0.21
C THR A 155 -8.24 -20.92 0.32
N LEU A 156 -8.41 -19.68 0.79
CA LEU A 156 -9.67 -19.15 1.31
C LEU A 156 -10.59 -18.59 0.20
N GLY A 157 -10.15 -18.64 -1.07
CA GLY A 157 -10.88 -18.07 -2.21
C GLY A 157 -10.69 -16.56 -2.38
N ILE A 158 -9.73 -15.96 -1.67
CA ILE A 158 -9.36 -14.54 -1.78
C ILE A 158 -8.54 -14.35 -3.07
N ASP A 159 -8.80 -13.27 -3.81
CA ASP A 159 -7.97 -12.88 -4.96
C ASP A 159 -6.68 -12.22 -4.44
N ILE A 160 -5.51 -12.69 -4.89
CA ILE A 160 -4.21 -12.20 -4.43
C ILE A 160 -3.52 -11.42 -5.54
N LEU A 161 -3.15 -10.18 -5.24
CA LEU A 161 -2.30 -9.34 -6.07
C LEU A 161 -0.89 -9.37 -5.47
N LEU A 162 -0.11 -10.39 -5.87
CA LEU A 162 1.25 -10.62 -5.38
C LEU A 162 2.17 -9.51 -5.90
N TYR A 163 2.50 -8.55 -5.03
CA TYR A 163 3.26 -7.37 -5.40
C TYR A 163 4.76 -7.69 -5.52
N ASP A 164 5.34 -7.34 -6.64
CA ASP A 164 6.73 -7.66 -7.01
C ASP A 164 7.35 -6.42 -7.65
N ARG A 165 7.67 -5.42 -6.83
CA ARG A 165 8.03 -4.08 -7.28
C ARG A 165 9.13 -4.12 -8.35
N GLN A 166 8.78 -3.79 -9.59
CA GLN A 166 9.69 -3.79 -10.74
C GLN A 166 10.39 -5.15 -10.99
N GLY A 167 9.83 -6.27 -10.52
CA GLY A 167 10.42 -7.61 -10.66
C GLY A 167 11.59 -7.91 -9.72
N GLN A 168 11.80 -7.12 -8.66
CA GLN A 168 13.03 -7.18 -7.84
C GLN A 168 12.93 -8.09 -6.60
N TYR A 169 11.74 -8.59 -6.24
CA TYR A 169 11.50 -9.27 -4.97
C TYR A 169 11.77 -10.78 -5.06
N ILE A 170 13.06 -11.16 -5.06
CA ILE A 170 13.52 -12.53 -5.34
C ILE A 170 12.85 -13.59 -4.44
N TRP A 171 12.50 -13.23 -3.19
CA TRP A 171 11.80 -14.11 -2.25
C TRP A 171 10.41 -14.57 -2.73
N ASN A 172 9.77 -13.83 -3.64
CA ASN A 172 8.47 -14.20 -4.17
C ASN A 172 8.52 -14.97 -5.51
N HIS A 173 9.71 -15.40 -5.95
CA HIS A 173 9.95 -16.21 -7.16
C HIS A 173 10.49 -17.60 -6.84
N ASP A 174 9.60 -18.53 -6.49
CA ASP A 174 9.91 -19.92 -6.09
C ASP A 174 10.80 -20.67 -7.11
N ASP A 175 10.64 -20.39 -8.40
CA ASP A 175 11.42 -21.00 -9.48
C ASP A 175 12.84 -20.41 -9.59
N ILE A 176 13.02 -19.10 -9.36
CA ILE A 176 14.33 -18.43 -9.32
C ILE A 176 15.13 -18.94 -8.11
N LEU A 177 14.50 -19.04 -6.95
CA LEU A 177 15.11 -19.61 -5.74
C LEU A 177 15.62 -21.04 -6.00
N LYS A 178 14.76 -21.91 -6.55
CA LYS A 178 15.12 -23.31 -6.87
C LYS A 178 16.23 -23.40 -7.93
N LYS A 179 16.23 -22.55 -8.97
CA LYS A 179 17.31 -22.47 -9.97
C LYS A 179 18.66 -22.09 -9.34
N ARG A 180 18.69 -21.07 -8.47
CA ARG A 180 19.90 -20.67 -7.73
C ARG A 180 20.42 -21.81 -6.86
N HIS A 181 19.56 -22.43 -6.05
CA HIS A 181 19.97 -23.58 -5.21
C HIS A 181 20.50 -24.77 -6.04
N ALA A 182 19.90 -25.07 -7.19
CA ALA A 182 20.37 -26.15 -8.06
C ALA A 182 21.78 -25.85 -8.64
N GLN A 183 22.10 -24.59 -8.93
CA GLN A 183 23.41 -24.18 -9.46
C GLN A 183 24.54 -24.28 -8.43
N TYR A 184 24.27 -24.04 -7.15
CA TYR A 184 25.26 -24.15 -6.07
C TYR A 184 25.28 -25.52 -5.36
N SER A 185 24.42 -26.46 -5.76
CA SER A 185 24.38 -27.83 -5.20
C SER A 185 25.41 -28.74 -5.88
N ALA A 186 26.52 -29.02 -5.20
CA ALA A 186 27.43 -30.10 -5.59
C ALA A 186 26.68 -31.46 -5.68
N PRO A 187 27.10 -32.40 -6.55
CA PRO A 187 26.32 -33.62 -6.86
C PRO A 187 26.22 -34.66 -5.72
N THR A 188 26.74 -34.35 -4.53
CA THR A 188 26.90 -35.24 -3.37
C THR A 188 25.63 -35.46 -2.53
N LEU A 189 24.44 -35.11 -3.05
CA LEU A 189 23.18 -35.28 -2.35
C LEU A 189 22.65 -36.72 -2.42
N THR A 190 22.38 -37.31 -1.26
CA THR A 190 21.80 -38.66 -1.14
C THR A 190 20.37 -38.72 -1.68
N SER A 191 19.89 -39.94 -1.98
CA SER A 191 18.54 -40.21 -2.49
C SER A 191 17.44 -39.52 -1.67
N THR A 192 17.52 -39.61 -0.34
CA THR A 192 16.56 -38.99 0.59
C THR A 192 16.59 -37.46 0.50
N SER A 193 17.78 -36.86 0.45
CA SER A 193 17.94 -35.40 0.28
C SER A 193 17.36 -34.94 -1.05
N LYS A 194 17.62 -35.64 -2.16
CA LYS A 194 17.01 -35.32 -3.47
C LYS A 194 15.48 -35.29 -3.42
N ARG A 195 14.85 -36.17 -2.63
CA ARG A 195 13.40 -36.21 -2.46
C ARG A 195 12.83 -35.02 -1.68
N LEU A 196 13.62 -34.39 -0.82
CA LEU A 196 13.26 -33.13 -0.14
C LEU A 196 13.46 -31.91 -1.06
N TYR A 197 14.48 -31.91 -1.91
CA TYR A 197 14.71 -30.83 -2.89
C TYR A 197 13.75 -30.89 -4.10
N HIS A 198 13.29 -32.08 -4.49
CA HIS A 198 12.25 -32.27 -5.52
C HIS A 198 10.83 -32.11 -4.97
N GLN A 199 10.60 -31.11 -4.11
CA GLN A 199 9.27 -30.51 -4.05
C GLN A 199 9.04 -29.78 -5.38
N THR A 200 7.97 -30.16 -6.09
CA THR A 200 7.52 -29.46 -7.30
C THR A 200 7.45 -27.95 -7.07
N PRO A 201 7.67 -27.10 -8.09
CA PRO A 201 7.32 -25.69 -7.98
C PRO A 201 5.90 -25.56 -7.44
N ARG A 202 5.69 -24.71 -6.43
CA ARG A 202 4.31 -24.37 -6.05
C ARG A 202 3.79 -23.46 -7.16
N GLU A 203 3.05 -24.04 -8.10
CA GLU A 203 2.39 -23.28 -9.15
C GLU A 203 1.41 -22.29 -8.50
N LEU A 204 1.42 -21.04 -8.97
CA LEU A 204 0.47 -20.04 -8.51
C LEU A 204 -0.95 -20.53 -8.81
N SER A 205 -1.82 -20.48 -7.80
CA SER A 205 -3.24 -20.75 -7.97
C SER A 205 -3.88 -19.72 -8.90
N LYS A 206 -5.01 -20.07 -9.52
CA LYS A 206 -5.64 -19.23 -10.57
C LYS A 206 -6.04 -17.83 -10.10
N ASN A 207 -6.19 -17.65 -8.80
CA ASN A 207 -6.51 -16.41 -8.09
C ASN A 207 -5.27 -15.66 -7.56
N VAL A 208 -4.04 -16.07 -7.88
CA VAL A 208 -2.82 -15.33 -7.53
C VAL A 208 -2.22 -14.71 -8.79
N HIS A 209 -2.23 -13.38 -8.83
CA HIS A 209 -1.76 -12.58 -9.95
C HIS A 209 -0.57 -11.72 -9.51
N ARG A 210 0.58 -11.92 -10.14
CA ARG A 210 1.78 -11.10 -9.88
C ARG A 210 1.62 -9.71 -10.50
N MET A 211 1.95 -8.67 -9.73
CA MET A 211 1.82 -7.26 -10.13
C MET A 211 3.15 -6.54 -9.89
N THR A 212 3.74 -5.96 -10.93
CA THR A 212 5.06 -5.32 -10.85
C THR A 212 5.02 -3.85 -10.42
N SER A 213 3.84 -3.24 -10.42
CA SER A 213 3.64 -1.85 -9.99
C SER A 213 2.21 -1.60 -9.51
N TRP A 214 2.01 -0.54 -8.72
CA TRP A 214 0.67 -0.10 -8.33
C TRP A 214 -0.21 0.36 -9.51
N LYS A 215 0.39 0.64 -10.68
CA LYS A 215 -0.35 0.88 -11.94
C LYS A 215 -0.96 -0.39 -12.54
N GLU A 216 -0.33 -1.55 -12.35
CA GLU A 216 -0.91 -2.85 -12.75
C GLU A 216 -1.99 -3.29 -11.77
N ILE A 217 -1.77 -3.06 -10.46
CA ILE A 217 -2.79 -3.28 -9.41
C ILE A 217 -4.06 -2.49 -9.75
N ILE A 218 -3.97 -1.17 -9.98
CA ILE A 218 -5.16 -0.33 -10.20
C ILE A 218 -5.90 -0.66 -11.51
N ALA A 219 -5.24 -1.34 -12.46
CA ALA A 219 -5.82 -1.82 -13.71
C ALA A 219 -6.72 -3.06 -13.51
N GLN A 220 -6.49 -3.87 -12.46
CA GLN A 220 -7.40 -4.97 -12.07
C GLN A 220 -8.77 -4.47 -11.59
N PHE A 221 -8.85 -3.19 -11.23
CA PHE A 221 -10.07 -2.52 -10.81
C PHE A 221 -10.49 -1.51 -11.90
N PRO A 222 -11.16 -1.93 -12.99
CA PRO A 222 -11.65 -1.00 -14.00
C PRO A 222 -12.62 0.02 -13.38
N LYS A 223 -12.69 1.24 -13.94
CA LYS A 223 -13.73 2.19 -13.54
C LYS A 223 -15.11 1.57 -13.85
N PRO A 224 -16.12 1.71 -12.96
CA PRO A 224 -17.49 1.37 -13.35
C PRO A 224 -17.84 2.15 -14.62
N SER A 225 -18.52 1.50 -15.56
CA SER A 225 -18.90 2.12 -16.83
C SER A 225 -19.81 3.32 -16.55
N SER A 226 -19.35 4.52 -16.91
CA SER A 226 -20.19 5.72 -16.79
C SER A 226 -21.51 5.49 -17.54
N PRO A 227 -22.69 5.71 -16.93
CA PRO A 227 -23.95 5.70 -17.65
C PRO A 227 -23.95 6.69 -18.82
N LEU A 228 -23.17 7.77 -18.71
CA LEU A 228 -22.98 8.80 -19.72
C LEU A 228 -21.96 8.44 -20.80
N ARG A 229 -21.35 7.24 -20.79
CA ARG A 229 -20.37 6.81 -21.82
C ARG A 229 -20.97 6.79 -23.24
N TYR A 230 -22.30 6.70 -23.34
CA TYR A 230 -23.05 6.71 -24.60
C TYR A 230 -23.82 8.02 -24.85
N CYS A 231 -23.65 9.03 -23.98
CA CYS A 231 -24.26 10.35 -24.19
C CYS A 231 -23.41 11.14 -25.18
N TYR A 232 -23.91 11.22 -26.42
CA TYR A 232 -23.47 12.25 -27.35
C TYR A 232 -24.02 13.59 -26.88
N PHE A 233 -23.12 14.51 -26.53
CA PHE A 233 -23.46 15.92 -26.43
C PHE A 233 -23.43 16.48 -27.85
N ALA A 234 -24.50 17.18 -28.25
CA ALA A 234 -24.45 17.97 -29.47
C ALA A 234 -23.38 19.05 -29.27
N VAL A 235 -22.47 19.17 -30.24
CA VAL A 235 -21.68 20.40 -30.36
C VAL A 235 -22.68 21.43 -30.88
N GLU A 236 -23.00 22.43 -30.06
CA GLU A 236 -23.67 23.62 -30.56
C GLU A 236 -22.62 24.36 -31.39
N ASP A 237 -22.90 24.54 -32.68
CA ASP A 237 -22.01 25.22 -33.62
C ASP A 237 -21.75 26.64 -33.11
N GLN A 238 -20.54 26.90 -32.61
CA GLN A 238 -20.07 28.26 -32.41
C GLN A 238 -19.67 28.77 -33.79
N GLU A 239 -20.48 29.69 -34.31
CA GLU A 239 -20.24 30.34 -35.60
C GLU A 239 -18.85 31.01 -35.60
N ASP A 240 -18.13 30.87 -36.71
CA ASP A 240 -16.81 31.47 -36.91
C ASP A 240 -16.94 33.01 -36.98
N ASP A 241 -16.55 33.71 -35.92
CA ASP A 241 -16.19 35.13 -36.00
C ASP A 241 -14.67 35.25 -36.19
N GLU A 242 -14.28 35.41 -37.46
CA GLU A 242 -12.93 35.82 -37.87
C GLU A 242 -12.68 37.29 -37.47
N GLU A 243 -11.76 37.55 -36.54
CA GLU A 243 -11.08 38.85 -36.47
C GLU A 243 -9.56 38.64 -36.51
N GLU A 244 -8.91 39.38 -37.42
CA GLU A 244 -7.54 39.17 -37.87
C GLU A 244 -6.46 39.68 -36.90
N GLU A 245 -5.22 39.27 -37.15
CA GLU A 245 -4.02 39.70 -36.41
C GLU A 245 -3.74 41.20 -36.57
N GLU A 246 -3.41 41.89 -35.47
CA GLU A 246 -2.39 42.96 -35.51
C GLU A 246 -1.39 42.78 -34.36
N GLU A 247 -0.15 42.45 -34.72
CA GLU A 247 1.01 42.70 -33.87
C GLU A 247 1.36 44.20 -33.94
N ASP A 248 1.47 44.88 -32.80
CA ASP A 248 2.38 46.03 -32.72
C ASP A 248 3.08 46.14 -31.36
N SER A 249 4.23 46.81 -31.35
CA SER A 249 5.28 46.67 -30.35
C SER A 249 5.57 47.95 -29.55
N CYS A 250 6.52 47.85 -28.61
CA CYS A 250 7.27 48.96 -28.02
C CYS A 250 6.62 49.80 -26.88
N ASP A 251 6.82 49.32 -25.65
CA ASP A 251 7.54 50.01 -24.56
C ASP A 251 7.47 51.56 -24.42
N SER A 252 6.93 52.06 -23.29
CA SER A 252 7.56 53.13 -22.47
C SER A 252 6.83 53.43 -21.14
N GLU A 253 7.61 53.45 -20.05
CA GLU A 253 7.68 54.42 -18.90
C GLU A 253 6.46 55.32 -18.54
N GLN A 254 6.12 55.68 -17.27
CA GLN A 254 6.77 55.56 -15.95
C GLN A 254 5.79 55.95 -14.77
N HIS A 255 5.96 55.31 -13.59
CA HIS A 255 5.87 55.81 -12.18
C HIS A 255 4.64 56.47 -11.45
N TYR A 256 4.34 55.87 -10.27
CA TYR A 256 3.96 56.42 -8.92
C TYR A 256 2.71 57.31 -8.68
N PHE A 257 1.81 56.88 -7.76
CA PHE A 257 1.77 57.33 -6.34
C PHE A 257 0.73 56.56 -5.46
N ASP A 258 0.86 56.68 -4.12
CA ASP A 258 0.19 55.89 -3.06
C ASP A 258 -1.17 56.44 -2.50
N ASN A 259 -2.16 55.52 -2.31
CA ASN A 259 -3.09 55.38 -1.15
C ASN A 259 -4.04 56.57 -0.76
N PRO A 260 -4.93 56.50 0.27
CA PRO A 260 -5.78 55.42 0.83
C PRO A 260 -7.32 55.75 0.87
N ASN A 261 -8.12 54.84 1.45
CA ASN A 261 -9.48 54.98 2.03
C ASN A 261 -10.73 54.86 1.14
N TYR A 262 -11.48 53.74 1.30
CA TYR A 262 -12.92 53.81 1.63
C TYR A 262 -13.40 52.55 2.42
N TYR A 263 -14.47 52.73 3.20
CA TYR A 263 -15.09 51.78 4.15
C TYR A 263 -15.59 50.47 3.48
N GLY A 264 -15.69 49.29 4.12
CA GLY A 264 -16.48 48.96 5.33
C GLY A 264 -17.94 48.69 4.92
N TYR A 265 -18.68 47.67 5.38
CA TYR A 265 -18.61 46.75 6.54
C TYR A 265 -19.42 45.44 6.16
N GLU A 266 -19.70 44.38 6.95
CA GLU A 266 -19.67 44.09 8.40
C GLU A 266 -19.61 42.53 8.65
N THR A 267 -19.85 42.04 9.88
CA THR A 267 -19.97 40.60 10.26
C THR A 267 -21.34 40.28 10.88
N VAL A 268 -21.88 39.06 10.68
CA VAL A 268 -23.13 38.60 11.32
C VAL A 268 -22.82 37.57 12.41
N GLU A 269 -23.17 37.90 13.66
CA GLU A 269 -23.34 36.94 14.76
C GLU A 269 -24.77 36.39 14.75
N VAL A 270 -24.97 35.11 15.09
CA VAL A 270 -26.28 34.57 15.49
C VAL A 270 -26.08 33.59 16.66
N GLU A 271 -27.04 33.58 17.57
CA GLU A 271 -26.91 33.20 18.98
C GLU A 271 -26.88 31.69 19.27
N GLU A 272 -26.40 31.35 20.48
CA GLU A 272 -26.58 30.04 21.10
C GLU A 272 -28.08 29.79 21.38
N LEU A 273 -28.59 28.60 21.03
CA LEU A 273 -29.89 28.11 21.49
C LEU A 273 -29.73 26.88 22.38
N SER A 274 -30.47 26.90 23.48
CA SER A 274 -30.44 25.91 24.56
C SER A 274 -31.08 24.57 24.18
N ALA A 275 -30.66 23.51 24.88
CA ALA A 275 -31.18 22.16 24.73
C ALA A 275 -32.68 22.04 25.05
N GLU A 276 -33.40 21.20 24.30
CA GLU A 276 -34.00 19.94 24.78
C GLU A 276 -34.59 19.14 23.58
N GLU A 277 -34.79 17.83 23.77
CA GLU A 277 -35.43 16.86 22.84
C GLU A 277 -34.77 16.64 21.46
N GLU A 278 -33.94 15.59 21.35
CA GLU A 278 -33.85 14.80 20.12
C GLU A 278 -33.71 13.29 20.44
N ASP A 279 -34.45 12.47 19.69
CA ASP A 279 -34.85 11.11 20.09
C ASP A 279 -33.77 10.02 20.02
N GLU A 280 -34.05 8.94 20.74
CA GLU A 280 -33.26 7.71 20.89
C GLU A 280 -32.97 6.99 19.54
N TYR A 281 -31.81 7.26 18.94
CA TYR A 281 -31.24 6.43 17.88
C TYR A 281 -30.17 5.48 18.42
N PRO A 282 -30.31 4.14 18.24
CA PRO A 282 -29.34 3.19 18.75
C PRO A 282 -28.02 3.28 17.98
N LEU A 283 -27.03 3.91 18.60
CA LEU A 283 -25.63 3.83 18.20
C LEU A 283 -25.19 2.35 18.21
N TYR A 284 -25.08 1.75 17.03
CA TYR A 284 -24.30 0.52 16.84
C TYR A 284 -22.82 0.81 17.10
N ARG A 285 -22.44 0.87 18.38
CA ARG A 285 -21.05 0.78 18.86
C ARG A 285 -20.55 -0.64 18.68
N ASP A 286 -20.40 -1.05 17.43
CA ASP A 286 -19.69 -2.26 17.08
C ASP A 286 -18.19 -1.91 16.97
N ASN A 287 -17.57 -1.68 18.14
CA ASN A 287 -16.11 -1.53 18.27
C ASN A 287 -15.45 -2.87 17.93
N ARG A 288 -15.32 -3.13 16.63
CA ARG A 288 -14.73 -4.36 16.12
C ARG A 288 -13.22 -4.24 16.04
N VAL A 289 -12.58 -5.20 16.71
CA VAL A 289 -11.14 -5.29 16.99
C VAL A 289 -10.64 -6.59 16.35
N TRP A 290 -9.90 -6.51 15.25
CA TRP A 290 -9.39 -7.65 14.49
C TRP A 290 -7.93 -7.45 14.09
N VAL A 291 -6.99 -8.32 14.48
CA VAL A 291 -7.05 -9.72 14.92
C VAL A 291 -6.19 -10.54 13.96
#